data_AF-A0AAE4MMH3-F1
#
_entry.id   AF-A0AAE4MMH3-F1
#
_cell.length_a   1.000
_cell.length_b   1.000
_cell.length_c   1.000
_cell.angle_alpha   90.00
_cell.angle_beta   90.00
_cell.angle_gamma   90.00
#
_symmetry.space_group_name_H-M   'P 1'
#
loop_
_entity.id
_entity.type
_entity.pdbx_description
1 polymer ?
#
loop_
_entity_poly.entity_id
_entity_poly.type
_entity_poly.pdbx_seq_one_letter_code
_entity_poly.pdbx_strand_id
1 'polypeptide(L)'
;MKGKSLLFGLTIFLTIFLLCGTAAAVTPINNIAELMAINTPTNLSGDYILTDNISIGSGSWQSIGNNSTPFTGTFNGNGHTITFSDNTTFTNSANTNDSYGLFGNVGNSADISNVAIMVSGNLTNNNTNIFNKHTGALIG
;
A
#
# COMPACT_ATOMS: atom_id res chain seq x y z
N MET A 1 44.07 -46.48 -24.22
CA MET A 1 42.71 -46.05 -24.66
C MET A 1 41.98 -45.47 -23.47
N LYS A 2 41.23 -44.39 -23.70
CA LYS A 2 40.52 -43.55 -22.71
C LYS A 2 39.40 -44.32 -21.99
N GLY A 3 39.14 -43.98 -20.74
CA GLY A 3 37.92 -44.36 -20.02
C GLY A 3 37.76 -43.53 -18.76
N LYS A 4 37.09 -42.37 -18.87
CA LYS A 4 36.71 -41.51 -17.74
C LYS A 4 35.51 -42.14 -17.02
N SER A 5 35.63 -42.47 -15.75
CA SER A 5 34.49 -42.86 -14.90
C SER A 5 33.84 -41.61 -14.28
N LEU A 6 32.56 -41.46 -14.58
CA LEU A 6 31.66 -40.35 -14.27
C LEU A 6 31.32 -40.29 -12.76
N LEU A 7 31.58 -39.15 -12.13
CA LEU A 7 31.05 -38.79 -10.80
C LEU A 7 29.63 -38.23 -10.98
N PHE A 8 28.59 -39.03 -10.74
CA PHE A 8 27.18 -38.64 -10.95
C PHE A 8 26.26 -38.96 -9.76
N GLY A 9 26.78 -38.94 -8.53
CA GLY A 9 26.06 -39.45 -7.35
C GLY A 9 25.82 -38.50 -6.18
N LEU A 10 26.15 -37.19 -6.26
CA LEU A 10 26.10 -36.30 -5.08
C LEU A 10 25.49 -34.91 -5.35
N THR A 11 24.63 -34.77 -6.37
CA THR A 11 23.96 -33.48 -6.65
C THR A 11 22.44 -33.55 -6.57
N ILE A 12 21.85 -34.74 -6.43
CA ILE A 12 20.39 -34.91 -6.44
C ILE A 12 19.76 -34.87 -5.02
N PHE A 13 20.58 -34.85 -3.95
CA PHE A 13 20.10 -34.73 -2.56
C PHE A 13 20.32 -33.36 -1.91
N LEU A 14 20.64 -32.31 -2.69
CA LEU A 14 20.83 -30.93 -2.19
C LEU A 14 19.95 -29.87 -2.89
N THR A 15 18.93 -30.28 -3.66
CA THR A 15 18.04 -29.33 -4.35
C THR A 15 16.59 -29.36 -3.85
N ILE A 16 16.27 -30.07 -2.76
CA ILE A 16 14.88 -30.23 -2.26
C ILE A 16 14.63 -29.44 -0.94
N PHE A 17 15.38 -28.39 -0.63
CA PHE A 17 15.08 -27.57 0.55
C PHE A 17 15.30 -26.06 0.34
N LEU A 18 14.73 -25.50 -0.73
CA LEU A 18 14.61 -24.04 -0.90
C LEU A 18 13.29 -23.65 -1.56
N LEU A 19 12.19 -24.18 -1.04
CA LEU A 19 10.85 -23.61 -1.29
C LEU A 19 10.09 -23.41 0.03
N CYS A 20 10.78 -22.96 1.08
CA CYS A 20 10.09 -22.20 2.11
C CYS A 20 9.85 -20.83 1.47
N GLY A 21 8.65 -20.64 0.91
CA GLY A 21 8.26 -19.33 0.38
C GLY A 21 8.55 -18.30 1.45
N THR A 22 9.40 -17.32 1.12
CA THR A 22 9.58 -16.15 1.98
C THR A 22 8.21 -15.50 2.08
N ALA A 23 7.52 -15.67 3.20
CA ALA A 23 6.44 -14.75 3.54
C ALA A 23 7.05 -13.35 3.44
N ALA A 24 6.46 -12.48 2.61
CA ALA A 24 6.92 -11.11 2.52
C ALA A 24 6.92 -10.53 3.94
N ALA A 25 8.04 -9.94 4.34
CA ALA A 25 8.13 -9.35 5.67
C ALA A 25 7.11 -8.22 5.78
N VAL A 26 6.23 -8.29 6.77
CA VAL A 26 5.29 -7.20 7.07
C VAL A 26 6.09 -5.94 7.39
N THR A 27 5.83 -4.87 6.64
CA THR A 27 6.55 -3.61 6.73
C THR A 27 5.90 -2.69 7.78
N PRO A 28 6.59 -2.34 8.86
CA PRO A 28 6.06 -1.42 9.87
C PRO A 28 5.99 0.01 9.33
N ILE A 29 4.92 0.72 9.68
CA ILE A 29 4.71 2.13 9.34
C ILE A 29 4.46 2.89 10.65
N ASN A 30 5.33 3.84 10.98
CA ASN A 30 5.26 4.67 12.18
C ASN A 30 5.22 6.18 11.89
N ASN A 31 5.37 6.59 10.63
CA ASN A 31 5.38 8.00 10.28
C ASN A 31 4.77 8.27 8.89
N ILE A 32 4.52 9.56 8.64
CA ILE A 32 3.89 10.02 7.39
C ILE A 32 4.75 9.72 6.14
N ALA A 33 6.07 9.77 6.25
CA ALA A 33 6.96 9.53 5.10
C ALA A 33 6.92 8.07 4.65
N GLU A 34 6.92 7.13 5.60
CA GLU A 34 6.74 5.70 5.35
C GLU A 34 5.36 5.40 4.75
N LEU A 35 4.30 6.04 5.27
CA LEU A 35 2.94 5.89 4.73
C LEU A 35 2.86 6.36 3.26
N MET A 36 3.47 7.50 2.94
CA MET A 36 3.54 8.01 1.56
C MET A 36 4.37 7.12 0.63
N ALA A 37 5.42 6.46 1.16
CA ALA A 37 6.29 5.58 0.37
C ALA A 37 5.59 4.32 -0.14
N ILE A 38 4.40 3.97 0.40
CA ILE A 38 3.55 2.89 -0.13
C ILE A 38 3.10 3.19 -1.56
N ASN A 39 2.95 4.46 -1.93
CA ASN A 39 2.35 4.88 -3.20
C ASN A 39 3.30 4.78 -4.40
N THR A 40 3.89 3.60 -4.61
CA THR A 40 4.73 3.27 -5.78
C THR A 40 4.33 1.92 -6.35
N PRO A 41 4.48 1.67 -7.67
CA PRO A 41 4.02 0.43 -8.29
C PRO A 41 4.56 -0.86 -7.65
N THR A 42 5.78 -0.82 -7.09
CA THR A 42 6.41 -1.98 -6.43
C THR A 42 5.94 -2.21 -5.00
N ASN A 43 5.33 -1.20 -4.38
CA ASN A 43 4.95 -1.23 -2.96
C ASN A 43 3.43 -1.43 -2.78
N LEU A 44 2.62 -1.14 -3.80
CA LEU A 44 1.15 -1.24 -3.71
C LEU A 44 0.62 -2.66 -3.46
N SER A 45 1.45 -3.70 -3.61
CA SER A 45 1.11 -5.10 -3.30
C SER A 45 1.77 -5.61 -2.01
N GLY A 46 2.39 -4.74 -1.22
CA GLY A 46 3.09 -5.10 0.02
C GLY A 46 2.17 -5.31 1.21
N ASP A 47 2.72 -5.90 2.27
CA ASP A 47 2.04 -6.08 3.55
C ASP A 47 2.53 -5.05 4.56
N TYR A 48 1.60 -4.31 5.17
CA TYR A 48 1.89 -3.17 6.04
C TYR A 48 1.17 -3.30 7.37
N ILE A 49 1.84 -2.83 8.43
CA ILE A 49 1.24 -2.71 9.76
C ILE A 49 1.58 -1.36 10.37
N LEU A 50 0.57 -0.66 10.91
CA LEU A 50 0.84 0.53 11.71
C LEU A 50 1.46 0.13 13.06
N THR A 51 2.51 0.84 13.46
CA THR A 51 3.13 0.69 14.78
C THR A 51 3.04 1.95 15.63
N ASP A 52 2.47 3.03 15.07
CA ASP A 52 2.15 4.26 15.79
C ASP A 52 0.95 4.96 15.12
N ASN A 53 0.36 5.93 15.84
CA ASN A 53 -0.59 6.86 15.25
C ASN A 53 0.13 7.79 14.25
N ILE A 54 -0.53 8.11 13.15
CA ILE A 54 0.04 8.96 12.10
C ILE A 54 -0.83 10.18 11.91
N SER A 55 -0.22 11.37 11.85
CA SER A 55 -0.89 12.60 11.46
C SER A 55 -0.50 12.97 10.04
N ILE A 56 -1.50 13.07 9.16
CA ILE A 56 -1.43 13.71 7.86
C ILE A 56 -1.68 15.20 8.12
N GLY A 57 -0.64 16.02 8.00
CA GLY A 57 -0.73 17.45 8.31
C GLY A 57 -1.58 18.26 7.32
N SER A 58 -1.66 19.56 7.55
CA SER A 58 -2.31 20.51 6.65
C SER A 58 -1.63 20.49 5.27
N GLY A 59 -2.43 20.47 4.20
CA GLY A 59 -1.91 20.55 2.84
C GLY A 59 -2.49 19.49 1.91
N SER A 60 -1.68 19.08 0.94
CA SER A 60 -2.11 18.17 -0.12
C SER A 60 -1.83 16.71 0.24
N TRP A 61 -2.84 15.85 0.17
CA TRP A 61 -2.70 14.40 0.27
C TRP A 61 -2.86 13.76 -1.11
N GLN A 62 -1.92 12.89 -1.46
CA GLN A 62 -2.02 12.01 -2.62
C GLN A 62 -2.43 10.62 -2.14
N SER A 63 -3.61 10.17 -2.57
CA SER A 63 -4.15 8.87 -2.20
C SER A 63 -3.22 7.72 -2.58
N ILE A 64 -3.14 6.70 -1.72
CA ILE A 64 -2.40 5.47 -1.99
C ILE A 64 -3.17 4.64 -3.01
N GLY A 65 -2.53 4.34 -4.14
CA GLY A 65 -3.17 3.67 -5.25
C GLY A 65 -4.19 4.55 -5.99
N ASN A 66 -4.47 4.19 -7.24
CA ASN A 66 -5.41 4.87 -8.12
C ASN A 66 -6.06 3.87 -9.09
N ASN A 67 -6.89 4.34 -10.02
CA ASN A 67 -7.63 3.44 -10.92
C ASN A 67 -6.74 2.61 -11.86
N SER A 68 -5.57 3.13 -12.24
CA SER A 68 -4.62 2.42 -13.10
C SER A 68 -3.71 1.48 -12.32
N THR A 69 -3.35 1.87 -11.09
CA THR A 69 -2.49 1.11 -10.18
C THR A 69 -3.12 1.06 -8.80
N PRO A 70 -4.07 0.15 -8.56
CA PRO A 70 -4.76 0.05 -7.27
C PRO A 70 -3.85 -0.54 -6.19
N PHE A 71 -4.13 -0.23 -4.92
CA PHE A 71 -3.54 -0.95 -3.79
C PHE A 71 -4.10 -2.38 -3.75
N THR A 72 -3.25 -3.39 -3.62
CA THR A 72 -3.63 -4.82 -3.72
C THR A 72 -3.07 -5.68 -2.59
N GLY A 73 -2.27 -5.10 -1.70
CA GLY A 73 -1.67 -5.78 -0.56
C GLY A 73 -2.49 -5.72 0.72
N THR A 74 -1.83 -5.90 1.86
CA THR A 74 -2.45 -5.87 3.19
C THR A 74 -2.09 -4.59 3.93
N PHE A 75 -3.06 -3.94 4.55
CA PHE A 75 -2.83 -2.80 5.45
C PHE A 75 -3.56 -3.01 6.77
N ASN A 76 -2.82 -3.40 7.80
CA ASN A 76 -3.35 -3.59 9.14
C ASN A 76 -3.07 -2.35 10.00
N GLY A 77 -4.11 -1.61 10.35
CA GLY A 77 -4.01 -0.44 11.22
C GLY A 77 -3.65 -0.76 12.66
N ASN A 78 -3.73 -2.03 13.08
CA ASN A 78 -3.29 -2.49 14.40
C ASN A 78 -3.85 -1.65 15.58
N GLY A 79 -5.05 -1.08 15.42
CA GLY A 79 -5.69 -0.23 16.42
C GLY A 79 -5.16 1.22 16.49
N HIS A 80 -4.19 1.58 15.64
CA HIS A 80 -3.69 2.95 15.52
C HIS A 80 -4.59 3.81 14.63
N THR A 81 -4.52 5.12 14.88
CA THR A 81 -5.31 6.13 14.17
C THR A 81 -4.45 6.85 13.14
N ILE A 82 -4.99 6.98 11.93
CA ILE A 82 -4.52 7.95 10.95
C ILE A 82 -5.42 9.18 11.03
N THR A 83 -4.82 10.33 11.35
CA THR A 83 -5.52 11.60 11.51
C THR A 83 -5.25 12.49 10.30
N PHE A 84 -6.29 12.90 9.60
CA PHE A 84 -6.23 14.03 8.69
C PHE A 84 -6.40 15.32 9.49
N SER A 85 -5.33 16.11 9.60
CA SER A 85 -5.27 17.33 10.41
C SER A 85 -5.32 18.57 9.52
N ASP A 86 -6.03 19.61 10.00
CA ASP A 86 -5.94 20.99 9.50
C ASP A 86 -6.14 21.18 7.99
N ASN A 87 -7.37 20.93 7.49
CA ASN A 87 -7.79 21.16 6.10
C ASN A 87 -6.93 20.41 5.07
N THR A 88 -6.90 19.09 5.14
CA THR A 88 -6.28 18.27 4.10
C THR A 88 -7.09 18.35 2.81
N THR A 89 -6.41 18.63 1.70
CA THR A 89 -6.97 18.63 0.36
C THR A 89 -6.46 17.42 -0.40
N PHE A 90 -7.36 16.62 -0.96
CA PHE A 90 -6.98 15.58 -1.89
C PHE A 90 -6.51 16.18 -3.21
N THR A 91 -5.31 15.81 -3.65
CA THR A 91 -4.74 16.26 -4.93
C THR A 91 -4.30 15.07 -5.75
N ASN A 92 -4.56 15.14 -7.04
CA ASN A 92 -3.97 14.27 -8.03
C ASN A 92 -3.65 15.10 -9.27
N SER A 93 -2.92 14.53 -10.24
CA SER A 93 -2.73 15.19 -11.53
C SER A 93 -4.09 15.55 -12.12
N ALA A 94 -4.22 16.79 -12.64
CA ALA A 94 -5.49 17.29 -13.12
C ALA A 94 -6.11 16.34 -14.17
N ASN A 95 -7.44 16.22 -14.15
CA ASN A 95 -8.24 15.45 -15.12
C ASN A 95 -8.14 13.91 -15.07
N THR A 96 -7.64 13.31 -13.99
CA THR A 96 -7.82 11.86 -13.81
C THR A 96 -9.24 11.52 -13.34
N ASN A 97 -9.70 10.31 -13.64
CA ASN A 97 -10.94 9.73 -13.13
C ASN A 97 -10.72 9.06 -11.76
N ASP A 98 -9.63 9.38 -11.06
CA ASP A 98 -9.27 8.70 -9.82
C ASP A 98 -10.20 9.11 -8.67
N SER A 99 -10.47 8.14 -7.79
CA SER A 99 -11.16 8.37 -6.53
C SER A 99 -10.18 8.79 -5.43
N TYR A 100 -10.73 9.29 -4.31
CA TYR A 100 -9.96 9.99 -3.28
C TYR A 100 -10.24 9.50 -1.88
N GLY A 101 -9.18 9.13 -1.17
CA GLY A 101 -9.18 8.82 0.26
C GLY A 101 -7.77 8.64 0.78
N LEU A 102 -7.61 8.00 1.95
CA LEU A 102 -6.32 7.44 2.33
C LEU A 102 -5.83 6.51 1.20
N PHE A 103 -6.73 5.62 0.75
CA PHE A 103 -6.58 4.83 -0.47
C PHE A 103 -7.46 5.37 -1.58
N GLY A 104 -6.90 5.55 -2.78
CA GLY A 104 -7.61 6.10 -3.94
C GLY A 104 -8.36 5.01 -4.70
N ASN A 105 -7.81 3.81 -4.77
CA ASN A 105 -8.51 2.62 -5.25
C ASN A 105 -7.87 1.38 -4.62
N VAL A 106 -8.71 0.40 -4.28
CA VAL A 106 -8.32 -0.89 -3.73
C VAL A 106 -8.73 -1.99 -4.71
N GLY A 107 -7.79 -2.85 -5.06
CA GLY A 107 -8.03 -3.99 -5.94
C GLY A 107 -8.69 -5.16 -5.18
N ASN A 108 -9.20 -6.13 -5.93
CA ASN A 108 -9.97 -7.26 -5.39
C ASN A 108 -9.24 -8.12 -4.34
N SER A 109 -7.90 -8.06 -4.27
CA SER A 109 -7.09 -8.81 -3.31
C SER A 109 -6.67 -8.01 -2.08
N ALA A 110 -7.01 -6.72 -2.01
CA ALA A 110 -6.59 -5.88 -0.91
C ALA A 110 -7.32 -6.26 0.38
N ASP A 111 -6.57 -6.30 1.49
CA ASP A 111 -7.12 -6.44 2.83
C ASP A 111 -6.74 -5.21 3.67
N ILE A 112 -7.75 -4.46 4.11
CA ILE A 112 -7.57 -3.28 4.97
C ILE A 112 -8.36 -3.54 6.25
N SER A 113 -7.64 -3.64 7.37
CA SER A 113 -8.22 -4.04 8.65
C SER A 113 -7.71 -3.17 9.79
N ASN A 114 -8.51 -3.03 10.85
CA ASN A 114 -8.13 -2.35 12.12
C ASN A 114 -7.59 -0.92 11.97
N VAL A 115 -7.97 -0.19 10.92
CA VAL A 115 -7.60 1.21 10.70
C VAL A 115 -8.65 2.11 11.33
N ALA A 116 -8.25 2.99 12.24
CA ALA A 116 -9.07 4.12 12.67
C ALA A 116 -8.73 5.36 11.83
N ILE A 117 -9.74 6.02 11.29
CA ILE A 117 -9.58 7.31 10.59
C ILE A 117 -10.21 8.41 11.46
N MET A 118 -9.43 9.45 11.73
CA MET A 118 -9.92 10.68 12.35
C MET A 118 -9.77 11.84 11.38
N VAL A 119 -10.79 12.67 11.26
CA VAL A 119 -10.73 13.92 10.51
C VAL A 119 -10.86 15.06 11.51
N SER A 120 -9.76 15.79 11.72
CA SER A 120 -9.70 16.98 12.56
C SER A 120 -9.74 18.23 11.67
N GLY A 121 -10.94 18.57 11.19
CA GLY A 121 -11.18 19.68 10.27
C GLY A 121 -12.03 19.26 9.07
N ASN A 122 -11.66 19.71 7.87
CA ASN A 122 -12.34 19.35 6.62
C ASN A 122 -11.44 18.49 5.73
N LEU A 123 -12.03 17.51 5.06
CA LEU A 123 -11.44 16.84 3.90
C LEU A 123 -12.06 17.43 2.63
N THR A 124 -11.24 18.03 1.79
CA THR A 124 -11.71 18.70 0.57
C THR A 124 -11.16 17.99 -0.66
N ASN A 125 -12.01 17.79 -1.66
CA ASN A 125 -11.59 17.38 -3.00
C ASN A 125 -11.74 18.58 -3.95
N ASN A 126 -10.61 19.06 -4.49
CA ASN A 126 -10.59 20.22 -5.39
C ASN A 126 -10.61 19.84 -6.88
N ASN A 127 -10.86 18.57 -7.23
CA ASN A 127 -10.94 18.15 -8.62
C ASN A 127 -12.27 18.60 -9.25
N THR A 128 -12.17 19.24 -10.42
CA THR A 128 -13.31 19.80 -11.15
C THR A 128 -13.99 18.80 -12.09
N ASN A 129 -13.39 17.65 -12.36
CA ASN A 129 -14.02 16.58 -13.13
C ASN A 129 -14.90 15.74 -12.19
N ILE A 130 -16.22 15.72 -12.45
CA ILE A 130 -17.26 15.12 -11.58
C ILE A 130 -17.71 13.72 -12.03
N PHE A 131 -17.16 13.18 -13.12
CA PHE A 131 -17.60 11.88 -13.65
C PHE A 131 -16.76 10.73 -13.09
N ASN A 132 -17.45 9.68 -12.62
CA ASN A 132 -16.87 8.41 -12.14
C ASN A 132 -15.84 8.58 -11.01
N LYS A 133 -16.15 9.44 -10.03
CA LYS A 133 -15.31 9.63 -8.85
C LYS A 133 -16.04 9.31 -7.58
N HIS A 134 -15.31 8.70 -6.69
CA HIS A 134 -15.75 8.47 -5.33
C HIS A 134 -14.77 9.19 -4.39
N THR A 135 -15.29 9.65 -3.25
CA THR A 135 -14.48 10.32 -2.23
C THR A 135 -14.93 9.80 -0.89
N GLY A 136 -13.99 9.23 -0.15
CA GLY A 136 -14.17 8.72 1.20
C GLY A 136 -12.94 8.97 2.05
N ALA A 137 -13.08 8.91 3.37
CA ALA A 137 -11.95 9.16 4.26
C ALA A 137 -10.92 8.01 4.22
N LEU A 138 -11.40 6.76 4.25
CA LEU A 138 -10.55 5.56 4.18
C LEU A 138 -10.29 5.12 2.74
N ILE A 139 -11.36 4.86 1.98
CA ILE A 139 -11.30 4.41 0.58
C ILE A 139 -12.11 5.38 -0.27
N GLY A 140 -11.51 5.77 -1.38
CA GLY A 140 -12.08 6.65 -2.41
C GLY A 140 -13.17 6.00 -3.18
#